data_AF-A0A1Q8YHB1-F1
#
_entry.id   AF-A0A1Q8YHB1-F1
#
_cell.length_a   1.000
_cell.length_b   1.000
_cell.length_c   1.000
_cell.angle_alpha   90.00
_cell.angle_beta   90.00
_cell.angle_gamma   90.00
#
_symmetry.space_group_name_H-M   'P 1'
#
loop_
_entity.id
_entity.type
_entity.pdbx_description
1 polymer ?
#
loop_
_entity_poly.entity_id
_entity_poly.type
_entity_poly.pdbx_seq_one_letter_code
_entity_poly.pdbx_strand_id
1 'polypeptide(L)'
;MHFHVCVVDGVFEALPDVQSDSDSDSDLAESANAASITFHPAQIDDAAIAAVHANVRKRLLRAFVARGHLESHDAKDMAGYAHGGGFSVDAGVRIEAADRAGLERLLRYCARPPFALDRLKQRGADLVYRCGKGHAEPLPSSKYAGELVLTPTGANQPHRPTGAASQITN
;
A
#
# COMPACT_ATOMS: atom_id res chain seq x y z
N MET A 1 -5.56 -5.50 11.07
CA MET A 1 -4.24 -4.94 10.70
C MET A 1 -4.06 -5.22 9.21
N HIS A 2 -3.85 -4.20 8.38
CA HIS A 2 -3.73 -4.32 6.92
C HIS A 2 -2.38 -3.76 6.51
N PHE A 3 -1.61 -4.49 5.70
CA PHE A 3 -0.31 -4.03 5.21
C PHE A 3 -0.29 -4.14 3.69
N HIS A 4 0.30 -3.13 3.06
CA HIS A 4 0.66 -3.18 1.66
C HIS A 4 2.19 -3.22 1.55
N VAL A 5 2.70 -4.07 0.66
CA VAL A 5 4.13 -4.20 0.42
C VAL A 5 4.35 -4.07 -1.09
N CYS A 6 5.33 -3.27 -1.50
CA CYS A 6 5.82 -3.21 -2.87
C CYS A 6 7.11 -4.02 -2.94
N VAL A 7 7.23 -4.93 -3.91
CA VAL A 7 8.39 -5.80 -4.09
C VAL A 7 8.86 -5.67 -5.54
N VAL A 8 10.17 -5.68 -5.75
CA VAL A 8 10.78 -5.72 -7.08
C VAL A 8 10.69 -7.16 -7.61
N ASP A 9 10.40 -7.33 -8.90
CA ASP A 9 10.28 -8.63 -9.57
C ASP A 9 11.64 -9.25 -9.91
N GLY A 10 12.65 -9.06 -9.07
CA GLY A 10 14.00 -9.54 -9.30
C GLY A 10 15.02 -8.98 -8.30
N VAL A 11 16.29 -9.29 -8.53
CA VAL A 11 17.42 -8.83 -7.72
C VAL A 11 18.48 -8.17 -8.60
N PHE A 12 19.23 -7.23 -8.02
CA PHE A 12 20.33 -6.58 -8.69
C PHE A 12 21.66 -7.18 -8.20
N GLU A 13 22.55 -7.51 -9.13
CA GLU A 13 23.92 -7.95 -8.88
C GLU A 13 24.88 -6.86 -9.37
N ALA A 14 25.80 -6.42 -8.51
CA ALA A 14 26.87 -5.51 -8.91
C ALA A 14 28.01 -6.34 -9.52
N LEU A 15 28.36 -6.05 -10.77
CA LEU A 15 29.52 -6.63 -11.42
C LEU A 15 30.78 -5.89 -10.96
N PRO A 16 31.91 -6.61 -10.80
CA PRO A 16 33.17 -5.99 -10.43
C PRO A 16 33.62 -4.99 -11.48
N ASP A 17 34.16 -3.86 -11.05
CA ASP A 17 34.78 -2.88 -11.94
C ASP A 17 35.94 -3.57 -12.68
N VAL A 18 35.80 -3.71 -14.00
CA VAL A 18 36.93 -4.07 -14.84
C VAL A 18 37.82 -2.84 -14.90
N GLN A 19 38.82 -2.79 -14.02
CA GLN A 19 39.86 -1.77 -14.06
C GLN A 19 40.48 -1.82 -15.47
N SER A 20 40.19 -0.83 -16.31
CA SER A 20 40.89 -0.67 -17.57
C SER A 20 42.31 -0.23 -17.24
N ASP A 21 43.27 -1.15 -17.34
CA ASP A 21 44.70 -0.85 -17.36
C ASP A 21 45.04 -0.10 -18.67
N SER A 22 44.49 1.10 -18.84
CA SER A 22 44.82 2.00 -19.94
C SER A 22 45.42 3.28 -19.38
N ASP A 23 46.74 3.33 -19.38
CA ASP A 23 47.52 4.57 -19.36
C ASP A 23 47.14 5.39 -20.60
N SER A 24 46.12 6.25 -20.49
CA SER A 24 45.85 7.28 -21.50
C SER A 24 45.40 8.58 -20.85
N ASP A 25 46.37 9.48 -20.76
CA ASP A 25 46.28 10.89 -20.41
C ASP A 25 45.24 11.60 -21.31
N SER A 26 44.04 11.87 -20.79
CA SER A 26 43.09 12.79 -21.44
C SER A 26 42.09 13.38 -20.44
N ASP A 27 42.21 14.70 -20.24
CA ASP A 27 41.50 15.56 -19.29
C ASP A 27 40.01 15.84 -19.65
N LEU A 28 39.21 14.83 -20.01
CA LEU A 28 37.75 14.98 -20.16
C LEU A 28 37.02 13.67 -19.83
N ALA A 29 36.90 13.32 -18.54
CA ALA A 29 36.11 12.16 -18.12
C ALA A 29 35.32 12.43 -16.83
N GLU A 30 34.38 13.36 -16.90
CA GLU A 30 33.28 13.42 -15.93
C GLU A 30 32.23 12.35 -16.31
N SER A 31 32.62 11.07 -16.29
CA SER A 31 31.67 9.97 -16.45
C SER A 31 32.24 8.62 -16.00
N ALA A 32 31.44 7.97 -15.14
CA ALA A 32 31.34 6.52 -14.99
C ALA A 32 32.45 5.78 -14.23
N ASN A 33 32.53 6.00 -12.92
CA ASN A 33 32.82 4.90 -11.98
C ASN A 33 31.49 4.34 -11.42
N ALA A 34 30.57 4.03 -12.33
CA ALA A 34 29.30 3.40 -11.99
C ALA A 34 29.52 1.90 -12.10
N ALA A 35 29.69 1.23 -10.95
CA ALA A 35 29.70 -0.23 -10.88
C ALA A 35 28.60 -0.78 -11.79
N SER A 36 28.97 -1.59 -12.78
CA SER A 36 28.00 -2.13 -13.72
C SER A 36 27.00 -3.01 -12.96
N ILE A 37 25.70 -2.70 -13.03
CA ILE A 37 24.65 -3.45 -12.31
C ILE A 37 23.90 -4.33 -13.33
N THR A 38 23.71 -5.61 -12.99
CA THR A 38 22.86 -6.55 -13.75
C THR A 38 21.57 -6.82 -12.97
N PHE A 39 20.43 -6.79 -13.67
CA PHE A 39 19.14 -7.17 -13.08
C PHE A 39 18.78 -8.61 -13.43
N HIS A 40 18.43 -9.39 -12.42
CA HIS A 40 18.02 -10.79 -12.54
C HIS A 40 16.52 -10.89 -12.26
N PRO A 41 15.67 -11.02 -13.28
CA PRO A 41 14.23 -11.11 -13.09
C PRO A 41 13.84 -12.42 -12.41
N ALA A 42 12.95 -12.34 -11.43
CA ALA A 42 12.31 -13.46 -10.80
C ALA A 42 11.27 -14.07 -11.74
N GLN A 43 11.21 -15.40 -11.78
CA GLN A 43 10.10 -16.10 -12.39
C GLN A 43 8.94 -16.14 -11.39
N ILE A 44 7.86 -15.45 -11.72
CA ILE A 44 6.65 -15.39 -10.88
C ILE A 44 5.62 -16.33 -11.49
N ASP A 45 5.64 -17.58 -11.04
CA ASP A 45 4.64 -18.59 -11.38
C ASP A 45 3.72 -18.90 -10.17
N ASP A 46 2.69 -19.70 -10.40
CA ASP A 46 1.70 -20.07 -9.37
C ASP A 46 2.37 -20.80 -8.18
N ALA A 47 3.42 -21.57 -8.43
CA ALA A 47 4.14 -22.29 -7.39
C ALA A 47 4.94 -21.33 -6.49
N ALA A 48 5.62 -20.34 -7.07
CA ALA A 48 6.30 -19.28 -6.35
C ALA A 48 5.32 -18.45 -5.51
N ILE A 49 4.17 -18.08 -6.07
CA ILE A 49 3.11 -17.35 -5.35
C ILE A 49 2.60 -18.19 -4.16
N ALA A 50 2.33 -19.48 -4.37
CA ALA A 50 1.89 -20.38 -3.30
C ALA A 50 2.94 -20.52 -2.19
N ALA A 51 4.23 -20.60 -2.54
CA ALA A 51 5.32 -20.66 -1.59
C ALA A 51 5.46 -19.36 -0.76
N VAL A 52 5.37 -18.20 -1.40
CA VAL A 52 5.36 -16.90 -0.71
C VAL A 52 4.17 -16.82 0.23
N HIS A 53 2.98 -17.18 -0.24
CA HIS A 53 1.76 -17.17 0.56
C HIS A 53 1.89 -18.07 1.81
N ALA A 54 2.36 -19.31 1.65
CA ALA A 54 2.57 -20.22 2.78
C ALA A 54 3.57 -19.67 3.80
N ASN A 55 4.66 -19.06 3.34
CA ASN A 55 5.68 -18.45 4.18
C ASN A 55 5.17 -17.23 4.94
N VAL A 56 4.45 -16.34 4.26
CA VAL A 56 3.84 -15.14 4.87
C VAL A 56 2.86 -15.56 5.97
N ARG A 57 1.95 -16.50 5.67
CA ARG A 57 1.00 -17.06 6.63
C ARG A 57 1.71 -17.61 7.87
N LYS A 58 2.72 -18.47 7.67
CA LYS A 58 3.50 -19.06 8.77
C LYS A 58 4.17 -18.01 9.64
N ARG A 59 4.80 -17.00 9.02
CA ARG A 59 5.52 -15.94 9.75
C ARG A 59 4.56 -15.04 10.52
N LEU A 60 3.42 -14.67 9.95
CA LEU A 60 2.42 -13.81 10.61
C LEU A 60 1.76 -14.52 11.78
N LEU A 61 1.32 -15.77 11.61
CA LEU A 61 0.75 -16.57 12.69
C LEU A 61 1.74 -16.75 13.84
N ARG A 62 3.00 -17.09 13.55
CA ARG A 62 4.06 -17.17 14.57
C ARG A 62 4.24 -15.84 15.30
N ALA A 63 4.19 -14.73 14.57
CA ALA A 63 4.38 -13.41 15.16
C ALA A 63 3.17 -12.92 15.97
N PHE A 64 1.96 -13.42 15.70
CA PHE A 64 0.77 -13.15 16.52
C PHE A 64 0.79 -13.95 17.82
N VAL A 65 1.18 -15.23 17.76
CA VAL A 65 1.40 -16.05 18.96
C VAL A 65 2.49 -15.44 19.84
N ALA A 66 3.64 -15.10 19.26
CA ALA A 66 4.75 -14.50 20.00
C ALA A 66 4.40 -13.16 20.68
N ARG A 67 3.38 -12.45 20.19
CA ARG A 67 2.90 -11.19 20.77
C ARG A 67 1.67 -11.35 21.67
N GLY A 68 1.19 -12.57 21.88
CA GLY A 68 0.01 -12.85 22.71
C GLY A 68 -1.32 -12.40 22.08
N HIS A 69 -1.37 -12.18 20.77
CA HIS A 69 -2.61 -11.84 20.07
C HIS A 69 -3.43 -13.07 19.65
N LEU A 70 -2.82 -14.25 19.69
CA LEU A 70 -3.42 -15.51 19.28
C LEU A 70 -2.83 -16.65 20.11
N GLU A 71 -3.63 -17.64 20.46
CA GLU A 71 -3.12 -18.84 21.12
C GLU A 71 -2.44 -19.77 20.10
N SER A 72 -1.48 -20.57 20.56
CA SER A 72 -0.75 -21.52 19.71
C SER A 72 -1.68 -22.54 19.03
N HIS A 73 -2.78 -22.91 19.69
CA HIS A 73 -3.75 -23.86 19.16
C HIS A 73 -4.57 -23.23 18.01
N ASP A 74 -5.10 -22.02 18.23
CA ASP A 74 -5.81 -21.26 17.19
C ASP A 74 -4.92 -21.02 15.96
N ALA A 75 -3.65 -20.68 16.18
CA ALA A 75 -2.69 -20.47 15.09
C ALA A 75 -2.47 -21.73 14.25
N LYS A 76 -2.52 -22.90 14.87
CA LYS A 76 -2.40 -24.18 14.17
C LYS A 76 -3.65 -24.46 13.32
N ASP A 77 -4.83 -24.19 13.86
CA ASP A 77 -6.10 -24.36 13.14
C ASP A 77 -6.18 -23.40 11.94
N MET A 78 -5.85 -22.13 12.15
CA MET A 78 -5.80 -21.11 11.11
C MET A 78 -4.80 -21.44 9.98
N ALA A 79 -3.70 -22.14 10.29
CA ALA A 79 -2.75 -22.60 9.28
C ALA A 79 -3.35 -23.66 8.33
N GLY A 80 -4.39 -24.39 8.78
CA GLY A 80 -5.11 -25.39 7.99
C GLY A 80 -6.30 -24.84 7.21
N TYR A 81 -6.70 -23.59 7.41
CA TYR A 81 -7.87 -23.02 6.74
C TYR A 81 -7.68 -22.94 5.22
N ALA A 82 -8.78 -23.21 4.51
CA ALA A 82 -8.87 -23.03 3.06
C ALA A 82 -8.60 -21.56 2.67
N HIS A 83 -8.22 -21.35 1.41
CA HIS A 83 -7.94 -20.02 0.84
C HIS A 83 -6.90 -19.21 1.63
N GLY A 84 -5.95 -19.89 2.27
CA GLY A 84 -4.85 -19.23 2.97
C GLY A 84 -5.20 -18.68 4.34
N GLY A 85 -6.37 -18.98 4.92
CA GLY A 85 -6.71 -18.59 6.29
C GLY A 85 -6.84 -17.07 6.50
N GLY A 86 -7.33 -16.35 5.48
CA GLY A 86 -7.50 -14.90 5.51
C GLY A 86 -6.25 -14.11 5.12
N PHE A 87 -5.17 -14.80 4.72
CA PHE A 87 -4.03 -14.17 4.05
C PHE A 87 -4.24 -14.27 2.54
N SER A 88 -3.89 -13.21 1.80
CA SER A 88 -3.99 -13.18 0.35
C SER A 88 -2.71 -12.60 -0.22
N VAL A 89 -2.18 -13.27 -1.25
CA VAL A 89 -1.04 -12.83 -2.04
C VAL A 89 -1.48 -12.89 -3.48
N ASP A 90 -1.39 -11.76 -4.18
CA ASP A 90 -1.69 -11.64 -5.61
C ASP A 90 -0.48 -11.01 -6.31
N ALA A 91 -0.18 -11.52 -7.50
CA ALA A 91 0.87 -11.00 -8.36
C ALA A 91 0.35 -10.63 -9.76
N GLY A 92 -0.99 -10.50 -9.92
CA GLY A 92 -1.62 -10.16 -11.19
C GLY A 92 -1.39 -8.72 -11.66
N VAL A 93 -0.79 -7.87 -10.81
CA VAL A 93 -0.48 -6.47 -11.15
C VAL A 93 1.03 -6.31 -11.30
N ARG A 94 1.47 -6.11 -12.54
CA ARG A 94 2.84 -5.72 -12.89
C ARG A 94 2.88 -4.23 -13.22
N ILE A 95 3.86 -3.52 -12.68
CA ILE A 95 4.14 -2.12 -12.98
C ILE A 95 5.52 -2.08 -13.62
N GLU A 96 5.57 -1.70 -14.89
CA GLU A 96 6.84 -1.60 -15.61
C GLU A 96 7.72 -0.49 -15.02
N ALA A 97 9.04 -0.62 -15.13
CA ALA A 97 10.00 0.30 -14.51
C ALA A 97 9.79 1.77 -14.90
N ALA A 98 9.35 2.03 -16.14
CA ALA A 98 9.07 3.37 -16.65
C ALA A 98 7.65 3.89 -16.31
N ASP A 99 6.76 3.05 -15.79
CA ASP A 99 5.36 3.42 -15.51
C ASP A 99 5.22 4.17 -14.18
N ARG A 100 5.54 5.46 -14.23
CA ARG A 100 5.41 6.37 -13.07
C ARG A 100 3.96 6.53 -12.61
N ALA A 101 2.99 6.51 -13.54
CA ALA A 101 1.58 6.66 -13.23
C ALA A 101 1.02 5.42 -12.50
N GLY A 102 1.41 4.23 -12.96
CA GLY A 102 1.09 2.96 -12.29
C GLY A 102 1.67 2.89 -10.88
N LEU A 103 2.94 3.28 -10.72
CA LEU A 103 3.58 3.35 -9.39
C LEU A 103 2.85 4.32 -8.47
N GLU A 104 2.51 5.53 -8.95
CA GLU A 104 1.76 6.50 -8.16
C GLU A 104 0.39 5.95 -7.74
N ARG A 105 -0.33 5.29 -8.66
CA ARG A 105 -1.61 4.65 -8.34
C ARG A 105 -1.46 3.59 -7.26
N LEU A 106 -0.42 2.77 -7.31
CA LEU A 106 -0.12 1.77 -6.28
C LEU A 106 0.21 2.43 -4.94
N LEU A 107 1.07 3.44 -4.91
CA LEU A 107 1.42 4.14 -3.67
C LEU A 107 0.21 4.82 -3.04
N ARG A 108 -0.65 5.45 -3.85
CA ARG A 108 -1.92 6.01 -3.37
C ARG A 108 -2.85 4.92 -2.83
N TYR A 109 -2.89 3.74 -3.45
CA TYR A 109 -3.63 2.59 -2.94
C TYR A 109 -3.08 2.12 -1.59
N CYS A 110 -1.76 1.95 -1.48
CA CYS A 110 -1.08 1.54 -0.25
C CYS A 110 -1.27 2.52 0.91
N ALA A 111 -1.42 3.81 0.59
CA ALA A 111 -1.67 4.86 1.57
C ALA A 111 -3.16 5.02 1.95
N ARG A 112 -4.08 4.25 1.34
CA ARG A 112 -5.51 4.35 1.68
C ARG A 112 -5.73 3.94 3.13
N PRO A 113 -6.43 4.77 3.95
CA PRO A 113 -6.78 4.37 5.30
C PRO A 113 -7.65 3.11 5.27
N PRO A 114 -7.38 2.12 6.14
CA PRO A 114 -8.26 0.95 6.26
C PRO A 114 -9.56 1.38 6.96
N PHE A 115 -10.59 1.67 6.17
CA PHE A 115 -11.92 1.98 6.70
C PHE A 115 -12.71 0.70 6.97
N ALA A 116 -13.18 0.57 8.19
CA ALA A 116 -14.14 -0.47 8.56
C ALA A 116 -15.54 -0.07 8.07
N LEU A 117 -16.17 -0.92 7.25
CA LEU A 117 -17.45 -0.60 6.58
C LEU A 117 -18.58 -0.32 7.57
N ASP A 118 -18.59 -1.01 8.70
CA ASP A 118 -19.55 -0.84 9.81
C ASP A 118 -19.51 0.56 10.45
N ARG A 119 -18.40 1.29 10.28
CA ARG A 119 -18.21 2.65 10.79
C ARG A 119 -18.45 3.73 9.74
N LEU A 120 -18.69 3.35 8.49
CA LEU A 120 -18.99 4.26 7.40
C LEU A 120 -20.50 4.53 7.35
N LYS A 121 -20.89 5.81 7.28
CA LYS A 121 -22.30 6.23 7.22
C LYS A 121 -22.50 7.32 6.20
N GLN A 122 -23.62 7.26 5.49
CA GLN A 122 -24.06 8.35 4.64
C GLN A 122 -24.90 9.34 5.45
N ARG A 123 -24.59 10.64 5.35
CA ARG A 123 -25.33 11.72 6.00
C ARG A 123 -25.70 12.77 4.95
N GLY A 124 -26.84 12.57 4.30
CA GLY A 124 -27.23 13.37 3.14
C GLY A 124 -26.26 13.12 1.98
N ALA A 125 -25.63 14.18 1.47
CA ALA A 125 -24.62 14.10 0.42
C ALA A 125 -23.22 13.73 0.96
N ASP A 126 -23.01 13.78 2.27
CA ASP A 126 -21.71 13.54 2.88
C ASP A 126 -21.53 12.04 3.20
N LEU A 127 -20.29 11.57 3.04
CA LEU A 127 -19.86 10.28 3.57
C LEU A 127 -19.08 10.53 4.87
N VAL A 128 -19.48 9.88 5.96
CA VAL A 128 -18.94 10.11 7.31
C VAL A 128 -18.37 8.81 7.86
N TYR A 129 -17.13 8.84 8.33
CA TYR A 129 -16.51 7.71 9.02
C TYR A 129 -16.43 7.98 10.53
N ARG A 130 -16.93 7.05 11.33
CA ARG A 130 -16.81 7.14 12.80
C ARG A 130 -15.50 6.51 13.26
N CYS A 131 -14.59 7.32 13.78
CA CYS A 131 -13.38 6.87 14.44
C CYS A 131 -13.72 6.06 15.70
N GLY A 132 -12.95 5.00 15.96
CA GLY A 132 -13.04 4.27 17.23
C GLY A 132 -12.57 5.15 18.40
N LYS A 133 -12.96 4.78 19.63
CA LYS A 133 -12.49 5.44 20.86
C LYS A 133 -10.94 5.44 20.87
N GLY A 134 -10.32 6.63 20.84
CA GLY A 134 -8.87 6.82 20.92
C GLY A 134 -8.19 7.54 19.74
N HIS A 135 -8.87 7.75 18.61
CA HIS A 135 -8.29 8.43 17.43
C HIS A 135 -8.89 9.81 17.13
N ALA A 136 -9.66 10.38 18.04
CA ALA A 136 -10.15 11.73 17.91
C ALA A 136 -9.16 12.69 18.59
N GLU A 137 -8.50 13.57 17.82
CA GLU A 137 -8.11 14.84 18.41
C GLU A 137 -9.37 15.48 19.03
N PRO A 138 -9.29 16.05 20.24
CA PRO A 138 -10.44 16.62 20.91
C PRO A 138 -10.91 17.87 20.15
N LEU A 139 -11.82 17.67 19.20
CA LEU A 139 -12.57 18.78 18.61
C LEU A 139 -13.45 19.39 19.71
N PRO A 140 -13.44 20.72 19.89
CA PRO A 140 -14.21 21.37 20.93
C PRO A 140 -15.70 21.20 20.64
N SER A 141 -16.38 20.53 21.59
CA SER A 141 -17.83 20.39 21.74
C SER A 141 -18.64 20.15 20.46
N SER A 142 -19.07 18.91 20.20
CA SER A 142 -20.29 18.65 19.45
C SER A 142 -20.67 17.18 19.52
N LYS A 143 -21.95 16.89 19.31
CA LYS A 143 -22.63 15.59 19.14
C LYS A 143 -21.95 14.58 18.17
N TYR A 144 -20.85 14.99 17.52
CA TYR A 144 -20.12 14.28 16.46
C TYR A 144 -18.61 14.11 16.77
N ALA A 145 -18.19 14.24 18.03
CA ALA A 145 -16.80 13.99 18.42
C ALA A 145 -16.35 12.57 17.98
N GLY A 146 -15.32 12.51 17.14
CA GLY A 146 -14.84 11.26 16.55
C GLY A 146 -15.47 10.88 15.21
N GLU A 147 -16.15 11.78 14.50
CA GLU A 147 -16.59 11.56 13.12
C GLU A 147 -15.72 12.36 12.13
N LEU A 148 -15.21 11.69 11.09
CA LEU A 148 -14.48 12.27 9.97
C LEU A 148 -15.41 12.37 8.75
N VAL A 149 -15.59 13.57 8.21
CA VAL A 149 -16.28 13.75 6.92
C VAL A 149 -15.30 13.40 5.80
N LEU A 150 -15.58 12.34 5.06
CA LEU A 150 -14.76 11.88 3.95
C LEU A 150 -15.07 12.74 2.72
N THR A 151 -14.09 13.54 2.31
CA THR A 151 -14.20 14.33 1.09
C THR A 151 -13.61 13.52 -0.07
N PRO A 152 -14.34 13.28 -1.17
CA PRO A 152 -13.79 12.62 -2.34
C PRO A 152 -12.58 13.40 -2.87
N THR A 153 -11.42 12.77 -2.95
CA THR A 153 -10.27 13.33 -3.65
C THR A 153 -10.53 13.29 -5.15
N GLY A 154 -10.70 14.48 -5.73
CA GLY A 154 -10.95 14.83 -7.15
C GLY A 154 -10.91 13.73 -8.21
N ALA A 155 -12.08 13.48 -8.80
CA ALA A 155 -12.33 13.08 -10.19
C ALA A 155 -13.84 13.05 -10.49
N ASN A 156 -14.69 12.97 -9.45
CA ASN A 156 -16.13 12.92 -9.61
C ASN A 156 -16.82 13.68 -8.45
N GLN A 157 -16.69 15.01 -8.44
CA GLN A 157 -17.57 15.82 -7.59
C GLN A 157 -18.93 15.89 -8.30
N PRO A 158 -20.03 15.35 -7.74
CA PRO A 158 -21.34 15.65 -8.27
C PRO A 158 -21.59 17.15 -8.10
N HIS A 159 -21.96 17.82 -9.18
CA HIS A 159 -22.35 19.23 -9.18
C HIS A 159 -23.31 19.49 -8.01
N ARG A 160 -22.88 20.34 -7.07
CA ARG A 160 -23.78 20.88 -6.05
C ARG A 160 -24.66 21.92 -6.77
N PRO A 161 -25.99 21.78 -6.80
CA PRO A 161 -26.83 22.82 -7.37
C PRO A 161 -26.66 24.06 -6.51
N THR A 162 -26.11 25.11 -7.11
CA THR A 162 -26.05 26.46 -6.55
C THR A 162 -27.49 26.92 -6.35
N GLY A 163 -27.94 26.92 -5.09
CA GLY A 163 -29.18 27.59 -4.70
C GLY A 163 -29.01 29.08 -4.91
N ALA A 164 -29.53 29.60 -6.01
CA ALA A 164 -29.70 31.03 -6.22
C ALA A 164 -30.91 31.49 -5.38
N ALA A 165 -30.63 31.96 -4.17
CA ALA A 165 -31.54 32.84 -3.44
C ALA A 165 -30.85 34.18 -3.26
N SER A 166 -31.10 35.10 -4.18
CA SER A 166 -31.04 36.55 -3.97
C SER A 166 -31.64 37.26 -5.16
N GLN A 167 -32.92 37.61 -5.06
CA GLN A 167 -33.40 38.88 -5.60
C GLN A 167 -34.11 39.61 -4.46
N ILE A 168 -33.44 40.65 -3.98
CA ILE A 168 -34.02 41.76 -3.23
C ILE A 168 -34.00 42.97 -4.18
N THR A 169 -35.00 43.84 -3.99
CA THR A 169 -35.30 45.16 -4.63
C THR A 169 -36.17 45.06 -5.89
N ASN A 170 -37.30 45.78 -6.00
CA ASN A 170 -37.89 46.88 -5.23
C ASN A 170 -39.42 46.75 -5.22
#